data_AF-A0A2L0FC71-F1
#
_entry.id   AF-A0A2L0FC71-F1
#
_cell.length_a   1.000
_cell.length_b   1.000
_cell.length_c   1.000
_cell.angle_alpha   90.00
_cell.angle_beta   90.00
_cell.angle_gamma   90.00
#
_symmetry.space_group_name_H-M   'P 1'
#
loop_
_entity.id
_entity.type
_entity.pdbx_description
1 polymer ?
#
loop_
_entity_poly.entity_id
_entity_poly.type
_entity_poly.pdbx_seq_one_letter_code
_entity_poly.pdbx_strand_id
1 'polypeptide(L)'
;MGGLSKLIRLPCAPTRVLYTTAVRGVVGFGPTDWDLAALLTFEARDLETIVREAARRPRPRAELIIPPERLDWFPSDARDLLVENARDGGFSLKGEMYDAGDFFKPPLTHGYMLRAGTTPHLYLYLYTM
;
A
#
# COMPACT_ATOMS: atom_id res chain seq x y z
N MET A 1 8.52 -13.66 -8.08
CA MET A 1 7.24 -13.13 -7.53
C MET A 1 6.48 -14.23 -6.74
N GLY A 2 7.02 -14.71 -5.61
CA GLY A 2 6.50 -15.95 -4.98
C GLY A 2 5.59 -15.79 -3.75
N GLY A 3 5.60 -14.63 -3.08
CA GLY A 3 4.88 -14.43 -1.81
C GLY A 3 3.62 -13.57 -1.94
N LEU A 4 3.76 -12.39 -2.55
CA LEU A 4 2.70 -11.37 -2.55
C LEU A 4 1.39 -11.83 -3.21
N SER A 5 1.44 -12.60 -4.30
CA SER A 5 0.25 -13.10 -5.00
C SER A 5 -0.61 -14.07 -4.18
N LYS A 6 -0.05 -14.65 -3.10
CA LYS A 6 -0.81 -15.44 -2.13
C LYS A 6 -1.65 -14.57 -1.20
N LEU A 7 -1.25 -13.31 -1.01
CA LEU A 7 -1.84 -12.35 -0.09
C LEU A 7 -2.74 -11.32 -0.77
N ILE A 8 -2.52 -11.09 -2.07
CA ILE A 8 -3.29 -10.11 -2.84
C ILE A 8 -3.91 -10.75 -4.09
N ARG A 9 -4.93 -10.07 -4.63
CA ARG A 9 -5.55 -10.36 -5.92
C ARG A 9 -5.75 -9.04 -6.64
N LEU A 10 -5.13 -8.90 -7.79
CA LEU A 10 -5.27 -7.70 -8.63
C LEU A 10 -5.84 -8.12 -9.99
N PRO A 11 -6.64 -7.25 -10.64
CA PRO A 11 -7.18 -7.51 -11.98
C PRO A 11 -6.08 -7.54 -13.05
N CYS A 12 -4.98 -6.82 -12.82
CA CYS A 12 -3.81 -6.77 -13.69
C CYS A 12 -2.54 -7.12 -12.90
N ALA A 13 -1.54 -7.70 -13.57
CA ALA A 13 -0.26 -8.03 -12.94
C ALA A 13 0.68 -6.80 -12.94
N PRO A 14 1.35 -6.48 -11.82
CA PRO A 14 2.35 -5.42 -11.79
C PRO A 14 3.60 -5.80 -12.59
N THR A 15 4.19 -4.82 -13.28
CA THR A 15 5.47 -4.96 -13.99
C THR A 15 6.65 -5.02 -13.01
N ARG A 16 6.53 -4.35 -11.85
CA ARG A 16 7.51 -4.41 -10.76
C ARG A 16 6.82 -4.43 -9.41
N VAL A 17 7.37 -5.21 -8.49
CA VAL A 17 6.88 -5.35 -7.11
C VAL A 17 8.03 -5.18 -6.15
N LEU A 18 7.87 -4.27 -5.20
CA LEU A 18 8.69 -4.15 -4.00
C LEU A 18 7.77 -4.23 -2.80
N TYR A 19 8.08 -5.05 -1.80
CA TYR A 19 7.25 -5.15 -0.62
C TYR A 19 8.06 -5.54 0.61
N THR A 20 7.51 -5.17 1.77
CA THR A 20 7.99 -5.57 3.08
C THR A 20 6.82 -6.01 3.94
N THR A 21 7.12 -6.73 5.01
CA THR A 21 6.16 -7.10 6.05
C THR A 21 6.75 -6.78 7.41
N ALA A 22 5.94 -6.24 8.31
CA ALA A 22 6.36 -5.92 9.68
C ALA A 22 5.32 -6.43 10.68
N VAL A 23 5.77 -6.85 11.86
CA VAL A 23 4.88 -7.19 12.98
C VAL A 23 4.41 -5.88 13.64
N ARG A 24 3.10 -5.72 13.79
CA ARG A 24 2.44 -4.66 14.57
C ARG A 24 2.23 -5.18 15.99
N GLY A 25 3.23 -5.02 16.87
CA GLY A 25 3.07 -5.41 18.28
C GLY A 25 4.37 -5.58 19.04
N VAL A 26 4.28 -5.64 20.37
CA VAL A 26 5.42 -5.88 21.26
C VAL A 26 5.76 -7.37 21.28
N VAL A 27 7.04 -7.70 21.14
CA VAL A 27 7.56 -9.06 21.28
C VAL A 27 7.23 -9.59 22.69
N GLY A 28 6.30 -10.55 22.81
CA GLY A 28 6.04 -11.24 24.09
C GLY A 28 4.58 -11.60 24.42
N PHE A 29 3.58 -11.05 23.73
CA PHE A 29 2.15 -11.36 23.96
C PHE A 29 1.40 -11.57 22.64
N GLY A 30 1.15 -12.83 22.26
CA GLY A 30 0.26 -13.23 21.15
C GLY A 30 0.79 -12.93 19.74
N PRO A 31 0.67 -13.85 18.76
CA PRO A 31 1.49 -13.78 17.57
C PRO A 31 1.05 -12.84 16.44
N THR A 32 -0.07 -12.13 16.41
CA THR A 32 -0.76 -12.18 15.10
C THR A 32 -0.88 -10.91 14.28
N ASP A 33 -0.54 -9.73 14.81
CA ASP A 33 -0.74 -8.52 14.04
C ASP A 33 0.48 -8.13 13.24
N TRP A 34 0.28 -8.05 11.92
CA TRP A 34 1.32 -7.72 10.97
C TRP A 34 0.71 -6.92 9.83
N ASP A 35 1.58 -6.18 9.19
CA ASP A 35 1.25 -5.43 8.00
C ASP A 35 2.17 -5.77 6.84
N LEU A 36 1.65 -5.43 5.66
CA LEU A 36 2.31 -5.52 4.39
C LEU A 36 2.27 -4.13 3.77
N ALA A 37 3.45 -3.62 3.42
CA ALA A 37 3.58 -2.45 2.59
C ALA A 37 4.20 -2.86 1.27
N ALA A 38 3.59 -2.49 0.16
CA ALA A 38 4.09 -2.78 -1.18
C ALA A 38 4.02 -1.55 -2.08
N LEU A 39 5.05 -1.39 -2.90
CA LEU A 39 5.04 -0.48 -4.03
C LEU A 39 4.96 -1.31 -5.30
N LEU A 40 3.86 -1.13 -6.03
CA LEU A 40 3.54 -1.85 -7.24
C LEU A 40 3.66 -0.90 -8.42
N THR A 41 4.37 -1.31 -9.46
CA THR A 41 4.46 -0.55 -10.71
C THR A 41 3.64 -1.25 -11.78
N PHE A 42 2.89 -0.49 -12.56
CA PHE A 42 2.03 -1.01 -13.63
C PHE A 42 2.26 -0.26 -14.93
N GLU A 43 1.84 -0.88 -16.03
CA GLU A 43 1.53 -0.13 -17.25
C GLU A 43 0.37 0.84 -16.97
N ALA A 44 0.39 2.02 -17.62
CA ALA A 44 -0.60 3.07 -17.36
C ALA A 44 -2.06 2.58 -17.52
N ARG A 45 -2.32 1.77 -18.55
CA ARG A 45 -3.65 1.19 -18.81
C ARG A 45 -4.13 0.25 -17.70
N ASP A 46 -3.22 -0.52 -17.13
CA ASP A 46 -3.53 -1.48 -16.07
C ASP A 46 -3.78 -0.76 -14.75
N LEU A 47 -2.99 0.28 -14.47
CA LEU A 47 -3.20 1.14 -13.30
C LEU A 47 -4.59 1.77 -13.32
N GLU A 48 -5.03 2.33 -14.46
CA GLU A 48 -6.37 2.90 -14.60
C GLU A 48 -7.47 1.85 -14.37
N THR A 49 -7.25 0.61 -14.79
CA THR A 49 -8.21 -0.48 -14.57
C THR A 49 -8.36 -0.77 -13.07
N ILE A 50 -7.24 -0.89 -12.34
CA ILE A 50 -7.22 -1.12 -10.89
C ILE A 50 -7.90 0.04 -10.16
N VAL A 51 -7.53 1.29 -10.50
CA VAL A 51 -8.09 2.50 -9.88
C VAL A 51 -9.60 2.59 -10.12
N ARG A 52 -10.06 2.28 -11.33
CA ARG A 52 -11.50 2.28 -11.65
C ARG A 52 -12.27 1.25 -10.85
N GLU A 53 -11.71 0.08 -10.61
CA GLU A 53 -12.33 -0.93 -9.74
C GLU A 53 -12.36 -0.46 -8.28
N ALA A 54 -11.25 0.07 -7.79
CA ALA A 54 -11.15 0.59 -6.42
C ALA A 54 -12.11 1.75 -6.14
N ALA A 55 -12.31 2.63 -7.13
CA ALA A 55 -13.21 3.78 -7.05
C ALA A 55 -14.70 3.40 -6.95
N ARG A 56 -15.06 2.12 -7.11
CA ARG A 56 -16.44 1.64 -6.87
C ARG A 56 -16.80 1.62 -5.40
N ARG A 57 -15.81 1.60 -4.51
CA ARG A 57 -16.00 1.68 -3.06
C ARG A 57 -15.93 3.14 -2.58
N PRO A 58 -16.59 3.48 -1.47
CA PRO A 58 -16.42 4.77 -0.84
C PRO A 58 -14.94 5.05 -0.56
N ARG A 59 -14.47 6.25 -0.93
CA ARG A 59 -13.10 6.65 -0.62
C ARG A 59 -12.92 6.73 0.90
N PRO A 60 -11.84 6.17 1.46
CA PRO A 60 -11.60 6.30 2.89
C PRO A 60 -11.25 7.76 3.22
N ARG A 61 -11.73 8.24 4.37
CA ARG A 61 -11.46 9.61 4.86
C ARG A 61 -10.15 9.73 5.64
N ALA A 62 -9.43 8.64 5.83
CA ALA A 62 -8.18 8.62 6.57
C ALA A 62 -7.03 9.19 5.72
N GLU A 63 -5.93 9.57 6.38
CA GLU A 63 -4.66 9.81 5.72
C GLU A 63 -3.74 8.62 6.04
N LEU A 64 -3.02 8.12 5.04
CA LEU A 64 -2.05 7.04 5.22
C LEU A 64 -0.69 7.64 5.53
N ILE A 65 -0.25 7.50 6.79
CA ILE A 65 1.08 7.92 7.24
C ILE A 65 2.03 6.73 7.12
N ILE A 66 3.12 6.94 6.38
CA ILE A 66 4.22 6.02 6.16
C ILE A 66 5.34 6.41 7.14
N PRO A 67 5.70 5.55 8.10
CA PRO A 67 6.79 5.82 9.02
C PRO A 67 8.13 5.94 8.30
N PRO A 68 9.07 6.80 8.78
CA PRO A 68 10.38 6.97 8.17
C PRO A 68 11.16 5.67 7.99
N GLU A 69 11.09 4.75 8.95
CA GLU A 69 11.75 3.44 8.93
C GLU A 69 11.26 2.52 7.79
N ARG A 70 10.10 2.82 7.19
CA ARG A 70 9.59 2.10 6.02
C ARG A 70 10.07 2.68 4.71
N LEU A 71 10.78 3.80 4.72
CA LEU A 71 11.28 4.41 3.49
C LEU A 71 12.58 3.81 3.01
N ASP A 72 13.27 3.00 3.81
CA ASP A 72 14.57 2.42 3.45
C ASP A 72 14.52 1.59 2.16
N TRP A 73 13.39 0.93 1.88
CA TRP A 73 13.15 0.15 0.66
C TRP A 73 12.36 0.91 -0.41
N PHE A 74 11.92 2.14 -0.15
CA PHE A 74 11.23 2.97 -1.14
C PHE A 74 12.21 3.40 -2.25
N PRO A 75 11.90 3.13 -3.52
CA PRO A 75 12.64 3.66 -4.65
C PRO A 75 12.77 5.19 -4.62
N SER A 76 13.90 5.70 -5.11
CA SER A 76 14.17 7.15 -5.10
C SER A 76 13.13 7.96 -5.87
N ASP A 77 12.65 7.45 -7.01
CA ASP A 77 11.58 8.04 -7.82
C ASP A 77 10.22 8.08 -7.09
N ALA A 78 9.96 7.13 -6.20
CA ALA A 78 8.77 7.14 -5.36
C ALA A 78 8.92 8.05 -4.11
N ARG A 79 10.15 8.32 -3.66
CA ARG A 79 10.41 9.22 -2.53
C ARG A 79 10.06 10.68 -2.84
N ASP A 80 10.21 11.10 -4.09
CA ASP A 80 9.83 12.45 -4.55
C ASP A 80 8.31 12.72 -4.43
N LEU A 81 7.50 11.68 -4.22
CA LEU A 81 6.06 11.77 -4.04
C LEU A 81 5.64 11.89 -2.57
N LEU A 82 6.59 11.70 -1.65
CA LEU A 82 6.37 11.80 -0.22
C LEU A 82 6.33 13.26 0.22
N VAL A 83 5.36 13.56 1.07
CA VAL A 83 5.21 14.84 1.74
C VAL A 83 5.38 14.58 3.23
N GLU A 84 6.29 15.30 3.86
CA GLU A 84 6.49 15.21 5.30
C GLU A 84 5.24 15.71 6.03
N ASN A 85 4.70 14.86 6.92
CA ASN A 85 3.60 15.22 7.77
C ASN A 85 4.16 15.71 9.11
N ALA A 86 4.24 17.04 9.23
CA ALA A 86 4.80 17.72 10.40
C ALA A 86 4.05 17.44 11.72
N ARG A 87 2.82 16.91 11.67
CA ARG A 87 2.00 16.62 12.86
C ARG A 87 2.36 15.28 13.49
N ASP A 88 2.62 14.27 12.65
CA ASP A 88 2.72 12.88 13.09
C ASP A 88 4.14 12.29 12.92
N GLY A 89 5.11 13.08 12.43
CA GLY A 89 6.52 12.68 12.33
C GLY A 89 6.80 11.61 11.27
N GLY A 90 5.89 11.46 10.30
CA GLY A 90 6.00 10.51 9.18
C GLY A 90 5.77 11.18 7.84
N PHE A 91 5.55 10.37 6.81
CA PHE A 91 5.36 10.85 5.44
C PHE A 91 4.01 10.42 4.91
N SER A 92 3.31 11.26 4.17
CA SER A 92 2.16 10.87 3.35
C SER A 92 2.51 10.94 1.87
N LEU A 93 1.87 10.13 1.03
CA LEU A 93 2.02 10.31 -0.43
C LEU A 93 0.97 11.30 -0.91
N LYS A 94 1.39 12.28 -1.71
CA LYS A 94 0.45 13.18 -2.39
C LYS A 94 -0.33 12.38 -3.44
N GLY A 95 -1.59 12.09 -3.17
CA GLY A 95 -2.33 11.18 -4.01
C GLY A 95 -3.77 10.95 -3.63
N GLU A 96 -4.38 10.02 -4.35
CA GLU A 96 -5.74 9.57 -4.08
C GLU A 96 -5.71 8.20 -3.39
N MET A 97 -6.40 8.12 -2.26
CA MET A 97 -6.51 6.89 -1.50
C MET A 97 -7.82 6.16 -1.81
N TYR A 98 -7.72 4.84 -1.89
CA TYR A 98 -8.81 3.92 -2.17
C TYR A 98 -8.82 2.78 -1.14
N ASP A 99 -10.00 2.22 -0.90
CA ASP A 99 -10.15 1.01 -0.10
C ASP A 99 -9.55 -0.19 -0.84
N ALA A 100 -8.76 -1.02 -0.16
CA ALA A 100 -8.13 -2.19 -0.76
C ALA A 100 -8.94 -3.48 -0.60
N GLY A 101 -10.19 -3.41 -0.10
CA GLY A 101 -10.95 -4.56 0.37
C GLY A 101 -11.24 -5.66 -0.66
N ASP A 102 -11.22 -5.33 -1.95
CA ASP A 102 -11.38 -6.32 -3.03
C ASP A 102 -10.06 -6.94 -3.47
N PHE A 103 -8.92 -6.40 -3.00
CA PHE A 103 -7.59 -6.71 -3.52
C PHE A 103 -6.72 -7.51 -2.57
N PHE A 104 -7.16 -7.78 -1.33
CA PHE A 104 -6.43 -8.63 -0.39
C PHE A 104 -7.16 -9.94 -0.09
N LYS A 105 -6.39 -10.91 0.43
CA LYS A 105 -6.88 -12.24 0.82
C LYS A 105 -6.62 -12.45 2.32
N PRO A 106 -7.39 -13.34 2.99
CA PRO A 106 -7.06 -13.76 4.35
C PRO A 106 -5.59 -14.21 4.47
N PRO A 107 -4.90 -13.91 5.59
CA PRO A 107 -5.45 -13.41 6.86
C PRO A 107 -5.59 -11.87 6.94
N LEU A 108 -5.26 -11.12 5.88
CA LEU A 108 -5.39 -9.66 5.88
C LEU A 108 -6.87 -9.28 5.96
N THR A 109 -7.18 -8.30 6.82
CA THR A 109 -8.56 -7.88 7.11
C THR A 109 -8.85 -6.45 6.69
N HIS A 110 -7.80 -5.64 6.54
CA HIS A 110 -7.90 -4.23 6.16
C HIS A 110 -6.80 -3.84 5.18
N GLY A 111 -7.04 -2.76 4.45
CA GLY A 111 -5.99 -2.13 3.68
C GLY A 111 -6.43 -0.96 2.83
N TYR A 112 -5.43 -0.23 2.37
CA TYR A 112 -5.54 0.97 1.57
C TYR A 112 -4.63 0.88 0.35
N MET A 113 -5.09 1.48 -0.74
CA MET A 113 -4.30 1.72 -1.93
C MET A 113 -4.15 3.22 -2.11
N LEU A 114 -2.95 3.66 -2.47
CA LEU A 114 -2.63 5.05 -2.66
C LEU A 114 -1.96 5.23 -4.00
N ARG A 115 -2.65 5.95 -4.89
CA ARG A 115 -2.11 6.35 -6.19
C ARG A 115 -1.43 7.71 -6.02
N ALA A 116 -0.12 7.73 -6.17
CA ALA A 116 0.67 8.94 -6.05
C ALA A 116 0.76 9.69 -7.39
N GLY A 117 0.02 10.79 -7.51
CA GLY A 117 -0.01 11.64 -8.71
C GLY A 117 -0.28 10.88 -10.02
N THR A 118 0.47 11.23 -11.06
CA THR A 118 0.40 10.62 -12.41
C THR A 118 1.43 9.50 -12.61
N THR A 119 2.09 9.05 -11.55
CA THR A 119 3.13 8.03 -11.64
C THR A 119 2.53 6.64 -11.90
N PRO A 120 3.32 5.69 -12.47
CA PRO A 120 2.88 4.31 -12.65
C PRO A 120 2.86 3.50 -11.35
N HIS A 121 3.04 4.16 -10.19
CA HIS A 121 3.15 3.50 -8.90
C HIS A 121 1.83 3.51 -8.14
N LEU A 122 1.54 2.36 -7.53
CA LEU A 122 0.48 2.17 -6.57
C LEU A 122 1.10 1.69 -5.27
N TYR A 123 0.95 2.47 -4.21
CA TYR A 123 1.32 2.03 -2.87
C TYR A 123 0.15 1.26 -2.26
N LEU A 124 0.44 0.08 -1.71
CA LEU A 124 -0.52 -0.82 -1.12
C LEU A 124 -0.11 -1.04 0.34
N TYR A 125 -1.02 -0.76 1.26
CA TYR A 125 -0.82 -0.99 2.68
C TYR A 125 -1.94 -1.87 3.22
N LEU A 126 -1.59 -3.07 3.69
CA LEU A 126 -2.53 -4.07 4.19
C LEU A 126 -2.14 -4.48 5.59
N TYR A 127 -3.10 -4.82 6.43
CA TYR A 127 -2.81 -5.27 7.79
C TYR A 127 -3.87 -6.25 8.31
N THR A 128 -3.46 -7.04 9.28
CA THR A 128 -4.37 -7.78 10.17
C THR A 128 -4.75 -6.91 11.37
N MET A 129 -5.81 -7.28 12.10
CA MET A 129 -6.51 -6.43 13.08
C MET A 129 -5.63 -5.73 14.11
#